data_AF-A0A956YCF5-F1
#
_entry.id   AF-A0A956YCF5-F1
#
_cell.length_a   1.000
_cell.length_b   1.000
_cell.length_c   1.000
_cell.angle_alpha   90.00
_cell.angle_beta   90.00
_cell.angle_gamma   90.00
#
_symmetry.space_group_name_H-M   'P 1'
#
loop_
_entity.id
_entity.type
_entity.pdbx_description
1 polymer ?
#
loop_
_entity_poly.entity_id
_entity_poly.type
_entity_poly.pdbx_seq_one_letter_code
_entity_poly.pdbx_strand_id
1 'polypeptide(L)'
;MLKRLILLASLVVLALMLLVIPIFAQVATPTPIPTASPLYTPTNGPVYSSDINAPDYFPNTGATPVSPPPQFATDATVASIDVYRLNVRSAPSTDSTVLTIVEYGEIYPIVQRSEDGGWYLIQIGNLRGWVSAPLVIAANVGDVPSLQDLRELAVQEAVDRFLANTFNTVLTTGNLNMRSGPGQNFPIVWRIPAGGRATLVGRDAYGIWWQVNFAGITGWVSSQYLIFSTNTNLALVPIR
;
A
#
# COMPACT_ATOMS: atom_id res chain seq x y z
N MET A 1 38.45 11.08 -4.82
CA MET A 1 37.60 9.96 -4.34
C MET A 1 36.10 10.22 -4.51
N LEU A 2 35.61 11.46 -4.34
CA LEU A 2 34.18 11.80 -4.43
C LEU A 2 33.50 11.49 -5.79
N LYS A 3 34.20 11.71 -6.92
CA LYS A 3 33.66 11.42 -8.27
C LYS A 3 33.45 9.94 -8.56
N ARG A 4 34.23 9.03 -7.94
CA ARG A 4 34.03 7.58 -8.10
C ARG A 4 32.85 7.08 -7.26
N LEU A 5 32.56 7.74 -6.14
CA LEU A 5 31.44 7.40 -5.25
C LEU A 5 30.06 7.72 -5.86
N ILE A 6 29.96 8.85 -6.58
CA ILE A 6 28.72 9.26 -7.27
C ILE A 6 28.39 8.33 -8.46
N LEU A 7 29.41 7.86 -9.18
CA LEU A 7 29.23 6.89 -10.26
C LEU A 7 28.77 5.52 -9.75
N LEU A 8 29.33 5.05 -8.62
CA LEU A 8 28.92 3.78 -8.00
C LEU A 8 27.50 3.85 -7.45
N ALA A 9 27.10 4.97 -6.84
CA ALA A 9 25.71 5.18 -6.41
C ALA A 9 24.73 5.20 -7.59
N SER A 10 25.10 5.84 -8.72
CA SER A 10 24.26 5.85 -9.93
C SER A 10 24.12 4.48 -10.58
N LEU A 11 25.17 3.65 -10.54
CA LEU A 11 25.15 2.29 -11.10
C LEU A 11 24.28 1.34 -10.26
N VAL A 12 24.28 1.51 -8.93
CA VAL A 12 23.44 0.72 -8.01
C VAL A 12 21.96 1.09 -8.16
N VAL A 13 21.64 2.37 -8.32
CA VAL A 13 20.27 2.84 -8.59
C VAL A 13 19.77 2.32 -9.95
N LEU A 14 20.63 2.29 -10.98
CA LEU A 14 20.29 1.74 -12.29
C LEU A 14 20.11 0.21 -12.26
N ALA A 15 20.89 -0.51 -11.44
CA ALA A 15 20.76 -1.96 -11.27
C ALA A 15 19.49 -2.34 -10.47
N LEU A 16 19.07 -1.53 -9.50
CA LEU A 16 17.81 -1.70 -8.76
C LEU A 16 16.57 -1.39 -9.63
N MET A 17 16.68 -0.43 -10.56
CA MET A 17 15.62 -0.11 -11.53
C MET A 17 15.26 -1.29 -12.46
N LEU A 18 16.21 -2.21 -12.70
CA LEU A 18 16.06 -3.37 -13.58
C LEU A 18 15.57 -4.65 -12.87
N LEU A 19 15.47 -4.66 -11.54
CA LEU A 19 15.18 -5.85 -10.74
C LEU A 19 13.77 -5.89 -10.13
N VAL A 20 12.93 -4.88 -10.38
CA VAL A 20 11.52 -4.86 -9.96
C VAL A 20 10.67 -5.66 -10.96
N ILE A 21 10.88 -6.97 -10.99
CA ILE A 21 9.89 -7.92 -11.51
C ILE A 21 8.71 -7.87 -10.52
N PRO A 22 7.44 -7.85 -10.96
CA PRO A 22 6.32 -7.74 -10.05
C PRO A 22 6.30 -8.94 -9.09
N ILE A 23 6.59 -8.69 -7.83
CA ILE A 23 6.37 -9.64 -6.73
C ILE A 23 4.86 -9.70 -6.52
N PHE A 24 4.22 -10.71 -7.10
CA PHE A 24 2.91 -11.15 -6.66
C PHE A 24 3.07 -11.90 -5.35
N ALA A 25 2.84 -11.25 -4.20
CA ALA A 25 2.43 -11.95 -2.99
C ALA A 25 1.88 -10.99 -1.92
N GLN A 26 0.61 -11.23 -1.60
CA GLN A 26 -0.01 -11.17 -0.27
C GLN A 26 0.07 -9.86 0.53
N VAL A 27 -1.06 -9.17 0.62
CA VAL A 27 -1.36 -8.28 1.75
C VAL A 27 -2.76 -8.60 2.28
N ALA A 28 -2.77 -8.81 3.61
CA ALA A 28 -3.86 -8.88 4.59
C ALA A 28 -5.30 -9.01 4.08
N THR A 29 -6.00 -10.05 4.56
CA THR A 29 -7.46 -10.18 4.44
C THR A 29 -8.15 -8.96 5.05
N PRO A 30 -8.82 -8.09 4.26
CA PRO A 30 -9.62 -7.03 4.83
C PRO A 30 -10.85 -7.64 5.51
N THR A 31 -11.22 -7.09 6.67
CA THR A 31 -12.44 -7.43 7.40
C THR A 31 -13.66 -7.33 6.46
N PRO A 32 -14.55 -8.34 6.40
CA PRO A 32 -15.69 -8.30 5.49
C PRO A 32 -16.59 -7.11 5.82
N ILE A 33 -16.79 -6.23 4.83
CA ILE A 33 -17.84 -5.20 4.87
C ILE A 33 -19.18 -5.95 4.70
N PRO A 34 -20.21 -5.68 5.52
CA PRO A 34 -21.46 -6.42 5.48
C PRO A 34 -22.11 -6.31 4.09
N THR A 35 -22.39 -7.47 3.49
CA THR A 35 -23.14 -7.59 2.23
C THR A 35 -24.57 -7.12 2.45
N ALA A 36 -24.96 -5.99 1.85
CA ALA A 36 -26.37 -5.67 1.71
C ALA A 36 -27.00 -6.73 0.79
N SER A 37 -27.80 -7.62 1.37
CA SER A 37 -28.59 -8.59 0.61
C SER A 37 -29.79 -7.86 0.00
N PRO A 38 -30.01 -7.88 -1.34
CA PRO A 38 -31.27 -7.40 -1.87
C PRO A 38 -32.37 -8.42 -1.53
N LEU A 39 -33.33 -8.01 -0.70
CA LEU A 39 -34.58 -8.74 -0.50
C LEU A 39 -35.38 -8.68 -1.82
N TYR A 40 -35.44 -9.78 -2.54
CA TYR A 40 -36.32 -9.94 -3.69
C TYR A 40 -37.53 -10.80 -3.30
N THR A 41 -38.72 -10.21 -3.35
CA THR A 41 -39.98 -10.96 -3.49
C THR A 41 -40.71 -10.42 -4.70
N PRO A 42 -40.86 -11.20 -5.79
CA PRO A 42 -41.72 -10.79 -6.89
C PRO A 42 -43.16 -11.15 -6.55
N THR A 43 -44.05 -10.15 -6.55
CA THR A 43 -45.50 -10.38 -6.56
C THR A 43 -46.15 -9.69 -7.75
N ASN A 44 -46.87 -10.53 -8.50
CA ASN A 44 -47.95 -10.29 -9.46
C ASN A 44 -47.55 -9.97 -10.91
N GLY A 45 -47.78 -10.97 -11.77
CA GLY A 45 -47.88 -10.80 -13.23
C GLY A 45 -49.23 -10.21 -13.67
N PRO A 46 -49.36 -9.79 -14.93
CA PRO A 46 -50.58 -9.15 -15.42
C PRO A 46 -51.68 -10.17 -15.77
N VAL A 47 -52.91 -9.87 -15.35
CA VAL A 47 -54.14 -10.49 -15.86
C VAL A 47 -54.66 -9.60 -16.98
N TYR A 48 -54.75 -10.12 -18.20
CA TYR A 48 -55.39 -9.42 -19.33
C TYR A 48 -56.91 -9.59 -19.26
N SER A 49 -57.65 -8.47 -19.22
CA SER A 49 -59.11 -8.43 -19.36
C SER A 49 -59.50 -8.02 -20.77
N SER A 50 -60.49 -8.70 -21.37
CA SER A 50 -60.85 -8.64 -22.80
C SER A 50 -62.14 -7.85 -23.09
N ASP A 51 -62.31 -6.67 -22.52
CA ASP A 51 -63.49 -5.84 -22.78
C ASP A 51 -63.21 -4.67 -23.74
N ILE A 52 -64.00 -4.58 -24.82
CA ILE A 52 -63.76 -3.74 -26.01
C ILE A 52 -64.64 -2.46 -26.02
N ASN A 53 -65.11 -1.97 -24.87
CA ASN A 53 -66.00 -0.78 -24.83
C ASN A 53 -65.95 0.02 -23.50
N ALA A 54 -64.76 0.40 -23.03
CA ALA A 54 -64.61 1.38 -21.94
C ALA A 54 -64.03 2.70 -22.49
N PRO A 55 -64.54 3.88 -22.07
CA PRO A 55 -64.01 5.17 -22.51
C PRO A 55 -62.55 5.32 -22.06
N ASP A 56 -61.70 5.86 -22.94
CA ASP A 56 -60.24 5.99 -22.79
C ASP A 56 -59.83 6.54 -21.41
N TYR A 57 -59.62 5.64 -20.45
CA TYR A 57 -58.80 5.90 -19.29
C TYR A 57 -57.37 5.63 -19.74
N PHE A 58 -56.60 6.68 -20.04
CA PHE A 58 -55.15 6.55 -20.06
C PHE A 58 -54.71 6.24 -18.62
N PRO A 59 -54.27 5.02 -18.28
CA PRO A 59 -53.57 4.85 -17.02
C PRO A 59 -52.33 5.72 -17.12
N ASN A 60 -52.20 6.67 -16.19
CA ASN A 60 -50.92 7.29 -15.90
C ASN A 60 -49.97 6.12 -15.60
N THR A 61 -49.13 5.75 -16.56
CA THR A 61 -48.11 4.72 -16.39
C THR A 61 -47.17 5.28 -15.36
N GLY A 62 -47.42 4.92 -14.10
CA GLY A 62 -46.57 5.27 -12.98
C GLY A 62 -45.15 4.95 -13.39
N ALA A 63 -44.33 5.99 -13.52
CA ALA A 63 -42.89 5.81 -13.57
C ALA A 63 -42.55 4.87 -12.42
N THR A 64 -41.98 3.72 -12.74
CA THR A 64 -41.40 2.83 -11.73
C THR A 64 -40.62 3.69 -10.74
N PRO A 65 -40.78 3.52 -9.42
CA PRO A 65 -39.98 4.28 -8.47
C PRO A 65 -38.50 4.04 -8.83
N VAL A 66 -37.87 5.05 -9.42
CA VAL A 66 -36.43 5.06 -9.61
C VAL A 66 -35.87 5.02 -8.20
N SER A 67 -35.21 3.92 -7.83
CA SER A 67 -34.52 3.83 -6.56
C SER A 67 -33.65 5.09 -6.43
N PRO A 68 -33.72 5.85 -5.32
CA PRO A 68 -32.78 6.93 -5.11
C PRO A 68 -31.36 6.37 -5.29
N PRO A 69 -30.45 7.10 -5.98
CA PRO A 69 -29.06 6.67 -6.11
C PRO A 69 -28.51 6.31 -4.74
N PRO A 70 -27.74 5.22 -4.60
CA PRO A 70 -27.11 4.85 -3.33
C PRO A 70 -26.41 6.07 -2.74
N GLN A 71 -26.85 6.53 -1.57
CA GLN A 71 -26.23 7.65 -0.89
C GLN A 71 -24.90 7.17 -0.30
N PHE A 72 -23.79 7.64 -0.86
CA PHE A 72 -22.45 7.28 -0.43
C PHE A 72 -22.14 7.84 0.97
N ALA A 73 -21.39 7.10 1.77
CA ALA A 73 -20.63 7.69 2.87
C ALA A 73 -19.67 8.73 2.25
N THR A 74 -19.67 9.95 2.75
CA THR A 74 -19.10 11.14 2.08
C THR A 74 -17.60 11.06 1.82
N ASP A 75 -16.89 10.12 2.47
CA ASP A 75 -15.42 10.08 2.50
C ASP A 75 -14.84 8.82 1.83
N ALA A 76 -15.66 7.93 1.28
CA ALA A 76 -15.15 6.71 0.64
C ALA A 76 -14.65 6.99 -0.79
N THR A 77 -13.44 6.52 -1.12
CA THR A 77 -12.93 6.54 -2.50
C THR A 77 -13.49 5.35 -3.28
N VAL A 78 -14.48 5.61 -4.13
CA VAL A 78 -15.26 4.56 -4.82
C VAL A 78 -15.51 4.90 -6.28
N ALA A 79 -15.75 3.86 -7.08
CA ALA A 79 -16.26 3.94 -8.45
C ALA A 79 -17.69 3.36 -8.48
N SER A 80 -18.65 4.15 -8.94
CA SER A 80 -19.99 3.69 -9.30
C SER A 80 -20.05 3.43 -10.81
N ILE A 81 -20.54 2.27 -11.23
CA ILE A 81 -20.60 1.89 -12.64
C ILE A 81 -21.75 2.63 -13.33
N ASP A 82 -21.45 3.39 -14.38
CA ASP A 82 -22.42 4.26 -15.09
C ASP A 82 -22.84 3.70 -16.46
N VAL A 83 -22.51 2.43 -16.74
CA VAL A 83 -22.87 1.73 -17.98
C VAL A 83 -23.44 0.35 -17.68
N TYR A 84 -24.27 -0.20 -18.59
CA TYR A 84 -24.94 -1.49 -18.39
C TYR A 84 -23.99 -2.64 -18.04
N ARG A 85 -22.84 -2.72 -18.73
CA ARG A 85 -21.81 -3.73 -18.51
C ARG A 85 -20.44 -3.12 -18.74
N LEU A 86 -19.53 -3.29 -17.79
CA LEU A 86 -18.16 -2.79 -17.87
C LEU A 86 -17.16 -3.94 -17.64
N ASN A 87 -16.19 -4.03 -18.54
CA ASN A 87 -15.10 -5.01 -18.41
C ASN A 87 -14.12 -4.58 -17.33
N VAL A 88 -13.82 -5.50 -16.42
CA VAL A 88 -12.75 -5.39 -15.43
C VAL A 88 -11.53 -6.14 -15.97
N ARG A 89 -10.42 -5.44 -16.16
CA ARG A 89 -9.28 -5.93 -16.94
C ARG A 89 -8.02 -6.15 -16.10
N SER A 90 -7.09 -6.95 -16.62
CA SER A 90 -5.84 -7.27 -15.94
C SER A 90 -4.81 -6.13 -15.97
N ALA A 91 -4.94 -5.16 -16.88
CA ALA A 91 -4.08 -3.98 -16.98
C ALA A 91 -4.90 -2.73 -17.42
N PRO A 92 -4.40 -1.50 -17.26
CA PRO A 92 -5.09 -0.27 -17.69
C PRO A 92 -4.98 -0.09 -19.21
N SER A 93 -5.55 -1.03 -19.96
CA SER A 93 -5.53 -1.06 -21.42
C SER A 93 -6.71 -1.87 -21.97
N THR A 94 -7.27 -1.43 -23.10
CA THR A 94 -8.31 -2.13 -23.84
C THR A 94 -7.85 -3.45 -24.45
N ASP A 95 -6.54 -3.64 -24.60
CA ASP A 95 -5.94 -4.86 -25.19
C ASP A 95 -5.64 -5.93 -24.14
N SER A 96 -5.80 -5.59 -22.86
CA SER A 96 -5.53 -6.51 -21.76
C SER A 96 -6.70 -7.47 -21.49
N THR A 97 -6.39 -8.61 -20.88
CA THR A 97 -7.34 -9.67 -20.58
C THR A 97 -8.49 -9.18 -19.72
N VAL A 98 -9.72 -9.55 -20.08
CA VAL A 98 -10.91 -9.33 -19.26
C VAL A 98 -10.96 -10.39 -18.16
N LEU A 99 -10.92 -9.94 -16.90
CA LEU A 99 -10.98 -10.80 -15.72
C LEU A 99 -12.43 -11.11 -15.31
N THR A 100 -13.29 -10.09 -15.37
CA THR A 100 -14.73 -10.20 -15.08
C THR A 100 -15.50 -9.03 -15.70
N ILE A 101 -16.82 -9.00 -15.51
CA ILE A 101 -17.72 -7.93 -15.91
C ILE A 101 -18.50 -7.47 -14.69
N VAL A 102 -18.68 -6.15 -14.57
CA VAL A 102 -19.52 -5.49 -13.56
C VAL A 102 -20.68 -4.76 -14.24
N GLU A 103 -21.76 -4.51 -13.51
CA GLU A 103 -23.04 -4.02 -14.03
C GLU A 103 -23.40 -2.62 -13.53
N TYR A 104 -24.33 -1.98 -14.22
CA TYR A 104 -24.80 -0.63 -13.89
C TYR A 104 -25.24 -0.51 -12.43
N GLY A 105 -24.77 0.55 -11.76
CA GLY A 105 -25.12 0.85 -10.37
C GLY A 105 -24.32 0.08 -9.33
N GLU A 106 -23.47 -0.89 -9.72
CA GLU A 106 -22.53 -1.51 -8.80
C GLU A 106 -21.47 -0.49 -8.32
N ILE A 107 -20.98 -0.66 -7.10
CA ILE A 107 -20.04 0.27 -6.45
C ILE A 107 -18.88 -0.51 -5.88
N TYR A 108 -17.66 -0.07 -6.19
CA TYR A 108 -16.43 -0.72 -5.72
C TYR A 108 -15.40 0.30 -5.21
N PRO A 109 -14.60 -0.07 -4.19
CA PRO A 109 -13.47 0.75 -3.75
C PRO A 109 -12.45 0.94 -4.88
N ILE A 110 -11.95 2.16 -5.04
CA ILE A 110 -10.80 2.47 -5.89
C ILE A 110 -9.55 2.40 -5.03
N VAL A 111 -8.57 1.58 -5.44
CA VAL A 111 -7.31 1.41 -4.70
C VAL A 111 -6.11 2.02 -5.42
N GLN A 112 -6.25 2.33 -6.71
CA GLN A 112 -5.17 2.88 -7.53
C GLN A 112 -5.72 3.57 -8.78
N ARG A 113 -4.92 4.47 -9.37
CA ARG A 113 -5.17 5.06 -10.69
C ARG A 113 -4.03 4.79 -11.67
N SER A 114 -4.33 4.80 -12.96
CA SER A 114 -3.29 4.82 -13.99
C SER A 114 -2.59 6.18 -14.01
N GLU A 115 -1.39 6.22 -14.56
CA GLU A 115 -0.56 7.43 -14.64
C GLU A 115 -1.25 8.56 -15.41
N ASP A 116 -1.93 8.21 -16.51
CA ASP A 116 -2.73 9.12 -17.32
C ASP A 116 -4.11 9.45 -16.74
N GLY A 117 -4.48 8.85 -15.60
CA GLY A 117 -5.81 8.97 -15.00
C GLY A 117 -6.95 8.32 -15.81
N GLY A 118 -6.64 7.63 -16.91
CA GLY A 118 -7.63 6.99 -17.78
C GLY A 118 -8.29 5.75 -17.20
N TRP A 119 -7.72 5.18 -16.14
CA TRP A 119 -8.19 3.93 -15.53
C TRP A 119 -8.12 3.96 -14.01
N TYR A 120 -9.07 3.26 -13.38
CA TYR A 120 -9.07 2.99 -11.94
C TYR A 120 -8.91 1.49 -11.68
N LEU A 121 -8.10 1.13 -10.69
CA LEU A 121 -8.04 -0.23 -10.17
C LEU A 121 -9.09 -0.36 -9.07
N ILE A 122 -10.12 -1.17 -9.32
CA ILE A 122 -11.20 -1.44 -8.36
C ILE A 122 -10.98 -2.78 -7.65
N GLN A 123 -11.50 -2.89 -6.42
CA GLN A 123 -11.43 -4.11 -5.62
C GLN A 123 -12.81 -4.79 -5.52
N ILE A 124 -12.88 -6.05 -5.96
CA ILE A 124 -14.07 -6.90 -5.98
C ILE A 124 -13.78 -8.13 -5.11
N GLY A 125 -14.09 -8.06 -3.82
CA GLY A 125 -13.64 -9.08 -2.86
C GLY A 125 -12.12 -9.23 -2.89
N ASN A 126 -11.63 -10.40 -3.33
CA ASN A 126 -10.20 -10.69 -3.49
C ASN A 126 -9.64 -10.38 -4.89
N LEU A 127 -10.52 -10.08 -5.86
CA LEU A 127 -10.11 -9.73 -7.21
C LEU A 127 -9.81 -8.23 -7.28
N ARG A 128 -8.71 -7.87 -7.96
CA ARG A 128 -8.43 -6.48 -8.35
C ARG A 128 -8.32 -6.41 -9.86
N GLY A 129 -8.92 -5.38 -10.46
CA GLY A 129 -8.83 -5.18 -11.89
C GLY A 129 -9.19 -3.77 -12.32
N TRP A 130 -8.79 -3.44 -13.53
CA TRP A 130 -8.82 -2.09 -14.08
C TRP A 130 -10.13 -1.84 -14.83
N VAL A 131 -10.75 -0.70 -14.53
CA VAL A 131 -11.92 -0.17 -15.23
C VAL A 131 -11.61 1.20 -15.82
N SER A 132 -12.24 1.52 -16.94
CA SER A 132 -12.07 2.79 -17.65
C SER A 132 -12.67 3.93 -16.83
N ALA A 133 -11.87 4.94 -16.48
CA ALA A 133 -12.32 6.08 -15.67
C ALA A 133 -13.50 6.85 -16.30
N PRO A 134 -13.56 7.06 -17.64
CA PRO A 134 -14.73 7.69 -18.28
C PRO A 134 -16.06 6.93 -18.16
N LEU A 135 -16.07 5.67 -17.72
CA LEU A 135 -17.26 4.82 -17.68
C LEU A 135 -17.77 4.58 -16.25
N VAL A 136 -17.22 5.33 -15.29
CA VAL A 136 -17.61 5.28 -13.88
C VAL A 136 -17.75 6.68 -13.31
N ILE A 137 -18.61 6.83 -12.32
CA ILE A 137 -18.69 8.03 -11.49
C ILE A 137 -17.80 7.77 -10.27
N ALA A 138 -16.70 8.49 -10.17
CA ALA A 138 -15.73 8.30 -9.10
C ALA A 138 -15.83 9.40 -8.03
N ALA A 139 -15.73 9.01 -6.76
CA ALA A 139 -15.73 9.93 -5.61
C ALA A 139 -14.37 9.90 -4.89
N ASN A 140 -13.95 11.04 -4.32
CA ASN A 140 -12.75 11.17 -3.48
C ASN A 140 -11.45 10.65 -4.13
N VAL A 141 -11.28 10.85 -5.44
CA VAL A 141 -10.14 10.35 -6.22
C VAL A 141 -8.84 11.15 -6.07
N GLY A 142 -8.87 12.28 -5.35
CA GLY A 142 -7.70 13.15 -5.13
C GLY A 142 -6.54 12.44 -4.44
N ASP A 143 -6.86 11.55 -3.49
CA ASP A 143 -5.88 10.85 -2.66
C ASP A 143 -5.50 9.46 -3.19
N VAL A 144 -6.03 9.06 -4.35
CA VAL A 144 -5.72 7.75 -4.94
C VAL A 144 -4.32 7.76 -5.52
N PRO A 145 -3.39 6.91 -5.02
CA PRO A 145 -2.03 6.87 -5.54
C PRO A 145 -2.00 6.29 -6.96
N SER A 146 -1.11 6.84 -7.80
CA SER A 146 -0.74 6.22 -9.07
C SER A 146 0.33 5.15 -8.88
N LEU A 147 0.57 4.32 -9.89
CA LEU A 147 1.69 3.36 -9.88
C LEU A 147 3.05 4.04 -9.69
N GLN A 148 3.23 5.24 -10.23
CA GLN A 148 4.48 5.99 -10.10
C GLN A 148 4.69 6.46 -8.66
N ASP A 149 3.66 7.00 -8.01
CA ASP A 149 3.72 7.43 -6.61
C ASP A 149 4.14 6.28 -5.69
N LEU A 150 3.56 5.10 -5.92
CA LEU A 150 3.91 3.87 -5.18
C LEU A 150 5.35 3.42 -5.44
N ARG A 151 5.84 3.61 -6.67
CA ARG A 151 7.23 3.27 -7.05
C ARG A 151 8.23 4.23 -6.41
N GLU A 152 7.94 5.52 -6.41
CA GLU A 152 8.80 6.54 -5.80
C GLU A 152 8.91 6.34 -4.28
N LEU A 153 7.78 6.04 -3.61
CA LEU A 153 7.78 5.70 -2.19
C LEU A 153 8.64 4.45 -1.91
N ALA A 154 8.49 3.39 -2.71
CA ALA A 154 9.27 2.16 -2.53
C ALA A 154 10.77 2.36 -2.78
N VAL A 155 11.14 3.21 -3.75
CA VAL A 155 12.54 3.59 -4.00
C VAL A 155 13.10 4.36 -2.80
N GLN A 156 12.34 5.31 -2.26
CA GLN A 156 12.76 6.07 -1.08
C GLN A 156 13.01 5.16 0.12
N GLU A 157 12.09 4.25 0.43
CA GLU A 157 12.27 3.26 1.50
C GLU A 157 13.49 2.35 1.26
N ALA A 158 13.73 1.95 0.01
CA ALA A 158 14.89 1.14 -0.34
C ALA A 158 16.21 1.90 -0.15
N VAL A 159 16.25 3.17 -0.55
CA VAL A 159 17.40 4.06 -0.35
C VAL A 159 17.64 4.27 1.14
N ASP A 160 16.61 4.55 1.93
CA ASP A 160 16.74 4.75 3.37
C ASP A 160 17.27 3.51 4.09
N ARG A 161 16.78 2.31 3.73
CA ARG A 161 17.33 1.04 4.24
C ARG A 161 18.78 0.82 3.82
N PHE A 162 19.12 1.14 2.58
CA PHE A 162 20.49 1.01 2.09
C PHE A 162 21.46 1.96 2.81
N LEU A 163 21.05 3.22 3.01
CA LEU A 163 21.84 4.21 3.73
C LEU A 163 21.98 3.84 5.22
N ALA A 164 20.90 3.37 5.85
CA ALA A 164 20.93 2.87 7.22
C ALA A 164 21.89 1.68 7.38
N ASN A 165 21.98 0.77 6.39
CA ASN A 165 22.88 -0.38 6.50
C ASN A 165 24.33 -0.08 6.12
N THR A 166 24.57 0.90 5.24
CA THR A 166 25.91 1.16 4.69
C THR A 166 26.74 2.11 5.57
N PHE A 167 26.09 3.04 6.29
CA PHE A 167 26.79 4.11 6.99
C PHE A 167 26.73 4.02 8.53
N ASN A 168 25.94 3.10 9.09
CA ASN A 168 25.77 2.97 10.53
C ASN A 168 26.82 2.08 11.20
N THR A 169 28.11 2.36 10.99
CA THR A 169 29.18 1.59 11.67
C THR A 169 29.84 2.37 12.79
N VAL A 170 30.06 1.70 13.91
CA VAL A 170 30.78 2.20 15.09
C VAL A 170 32.01 1.34 15.37
N LEU A 171 33.00 1.95 16.02
CA LEU A 171 34.15 1.25 16.58
C LEU A 171 34.09 1.31 18.10
N THR A 172 34.50 0.25 18.78
CA THR A 172 34.63 0.23 20.23
C THR A 172 35.98 0.83 20.67
N THR A 173 35.98 1.59 21.76
CA THR A 173 37.23 2.17 22.33
C THR A 173 38.00 1.18 23.21
N GLY A 174 37.38 0.06 23.59
CA GLY A 174 37.92 -0.95 24.49
C GLY A 174 37.13 -2.26 24.41
N ASN A 175 37.47 -3.21 25.27
CA ASN A 175 36.70 -4.44 25.42
C ASN A 175 35.31 -4.13 26.00
N LEU A 176 34.29 -4.13 25.16
CA LEU A 176 32.96 -3.63 25.46
C LEU A 176 31.97 -4.78 25.65
N ASN A 177 31.31 -4.81 26.81
CA ASN A 177 30.23 -5.77 27.07
C ASN A 177 28.98 -5.36 26.28
N MET A 178 28.46 -6.29 25.49
CA MET A 178 27.18 -6.19 24.79
C MET A 178 26.13 -6.96 25.58
N ARG A 179 25.02 -6.32 25.91
CA ARG A 179 23.98 -6.80 26.84
C ARG A 179 22.66 -7.10 26.14
N SER A 180 21.77 -7.85 26.79
CA SER A 180 20.46 -8.21 26.22
C SER A 180 19.46 -7.05 26.20
N GLY A 181 19.69 -5.99 26.97
CA GLY A 181 18.83 -4.79 27.03
C GLY A 181 19.60 -3.52 27.38
N PRO A 182 18.96 -2.34 27.24
CA PRO A 182 19.58 -1.04 27.50
C PRO A 182 19.73 -0.80 29.01
N GLY A 183 20.89 -1.14 29.56
CA GLY A 183 21.16 -0.93 30.98
C GLY A 183 22.26 -1.82 31.54
N GLN A 184 22.86 -1.42 32.66
CA GLN A 184 23.93 -2.20 33.30
C GLN A 184 23.41 -3.49 33.98
N ASN A 185 22.11 -3.54 34.29
CA ASN A 185 21.47 -4.67 34.97
C ASN A 185 21.09 -5.81 34.02
N PHE A 186 21.17 -5.59 32.70
CA PHE A 186 20.87 -6.62 31.72
C PHE A 186 22.04 -7.61 31.56
N PRO A 187 21.75 -8.92 31.41
CA PRO A 187 22.78 -9.93 31.14
C PRO A 187 23.69 -9.58 29.96
N ILE A 188 24.96 -9.95 30.08
CA ILE A 188 25.94 -9.82 29.00
C ILE A 188 25.69 -10.97 28.01
N VAL A 189 25.45 -10.65 26.75
CA VAL A 189 25.26 -11.61 25.65
C VAL A 189 26.52 -11.80 24.81
N TRP A 190 27.42 -10.81 24.81
CA TRP A 190 28.70 -10.88 24.09
C TRP A 190 29.71 -9.88 24.64
N ARG A 191 30.97 -9.98 24.20
CA ARG A 191 32.01 -8.97 24.41
C ARG A 191 32.68 -8.61 23.09
N ILE A 192 32.59 -7.35 22.70
CA ILE A 192 33.21 -6.81 21.49
C ILE A 192 34.64 -6.38 21.85
N PRO A 193 35.68 -6.85 21.14
CA PRO A 193 37.06 -6.46 21.42
C PRO A 193 37.29 -4.97 21.12
N ALA A 194 38.33 -4.38 21.71
CA ALA A 194 38.75 -3.02 21.39
C ALA A 194 39.02 -2.84 19.87
N GLY A 195 38.56 -1.73 19.29
CA GLY A 195 38.61 -1.49 17.84
C GLY A 195 37.65 -2.35 17.03
N GLY A 196 36.81 -3.14 17.68
CA GLY A 196 35.79 -3.96 17.04
C GLY A 196 34.78 -3.08 16.30
N ARG A 197 34.51 -3.42 15.05
CA ARG A 197 33.53 -2.73 14.21
C ARG A 197 32.17 -3.40 14.30
N ALA A 198 31.15 -2.63 14.67
CA ALA A 198 29.77 -3.10 14.77
C ALA A 198 28.83 -2.19 13.97
N THR A 199 27.68 -2.73 13.56
CA THR A 199 26.63 -1.97 12.86
C THR A 199 25.57 -1.53 13.87
N LEU A 200 25.20 -0.25 13.90
CA LEU A 200 24.08 0.24 14.70
C LEU A 200 22.77 -0.21 14.07
N VAL A 201 21.91 -0.82 14.88
CA VAL A 201 20.61 -1.32 14.45
C VAL A 201 19.46 -0.69 15.24
N GLY A 202 19.76 0.04 16.32
CA GLY A 202 18.79 0.76 17.14
C GLY A 202 19.47 1.59 18.23
N ARG A 203 18.67 2.38 18.94
CA ARG A 203 19.09 3.13 20.13
C ARG A 203 17.94 3.24 21.12
N ASP A 204 18.26 3.53 22.36
CA ASP A 204 17.25 3.93 23.34
C ASP A 204 16.81 5.37 23.06
N ALA A 205 15.70 5.79 23.67
CA ALA A 205 15.13 7.13 23.48
C ALA A 205 16.11 8.26 23.83
N TYR A 206 17.08 7.99 24.70
CA TYR A 206 18.04 8.97 25.22
C TYR A 206 19.42 8.92 24.54
N GLY A 207 19.66 7.96 23.64
CA GLY A 207 20.96 7.76 22.99
C GLY A 207 22.10 7.33 23.92
N ILE A 208 21.78 6.82 25.11
CA ILE A 208 22.73 6.34 26.12
C ILE A 208 23.13 4.90 25.80
N TRP A 209 22.19 4.10 25.28
CA TRP A 209 22.39 2.73 24.88
C TRP A 209 22.10 2.56 23.39
N TRP A 210 23.04 1.93 22.71
CA TRP A 210 22.93 1.65 21.28
C TRP A 210 22.81 0.16 21.07
N GLN A 211 21.81 -0.25 20.30
CA GLN A 211 21.70 -1.61 19.86
C GLN A 211 22.61 -1.78 18.63
N VAL A 212 23.52 -2.74 18.71
CA VAL A 212 24.48 -3.05 17.65
C VAL A 212 24.35 -4.50 17.22
N ASN A 213 24.67 -4.77 15.96
CA ASN A 213 24.95 -6.11 15.47
C ASN A 213 26.47 -6.27 15.32
N PHE A 214 27.03 -7.28 15.99
CA PHE A 214 28.43 -7.65 15.89
C PHE A 214 28.54 -9.14 15.59
N ALA A 215 29.16 -9.49 14.47
CA ALA A 215 29.33 -10.87 14.01
C ALA A 215 28.02 -11.68 13.99
N GLY A 216 26.90 -11.05 13.62
CA GLY A 216 25.58 -11.67 13.56
C GLY A 216 24.81 -11.67 14.89
N ILE A 217 25.44 -11.30 16.00
CA ILE A 217 24.79 -11.21 17.32
C ILE A 217 24.33 -9.78 17.55
N THR A 218 23.06 -9.61 17.91
CA THR A 218 22.48 -8.31 18.24
C THR A 218 22.40 -8.11 19.75
N GLY A 219 22.81 -6.95 20.24
CA GLY A 219 22.67 -6.57 21.65
C GLY A 219 22.96 -5.09 21.90
N TRP A 220 22.93 -4.69 23.15
CA TRP A 220 22.99 -3.30 23.59
C TRP A 220 24.35 -2.95 24.20
N VAL A 221 24.92 -1.83 23.78
CA VAL A 221 26.21 -1.31 24.24
C VAL A 221 26.07 0.14 24.67
N SER A 222 26.91 0.57 25.61
CA SER A 222 26.89 1.96 26.09
C SER A 222 27.57 2.90 25.10
N SER A 223 26.93 4.04 24.82
CA SER A 223 27.42 5.05 23.86
C SER A 223 28.80 5.61 24.22
N GLN A 224 29.12 5.67 25.51
CA GLN A 224 30.39 6.20 26.04
C GLN A 224 31.64 5.44 25.54
N TYR A 225 31.46 4.22 25.02
CA TYR A 225 32.54 3.37 24.53
C TYR A 225 32.50 3.17 23.02
N LEU A 226 31.78 4.04 22.29
CA LEU A 226 31.65 4.00 20.85
C LEU A 226 32.31 5.23 20.21
N ILE A 227 32.99 5.00 19.09
CA ILE A 227 33.40 6.02 18.13
C ILE A 227 32.48 5.87 16.91
N PHE A 228 31.70 6.91 16.65
CA PHE A 228 30.86 6.99 15.46
C PHE A 228 31.69 7.41 14.25
N SER A 229 31.49 6.72 13.12
CA SER A 229 32.17 7.11 11.88
C SER A 229 31.62 8.46 11.42
N THR A 230 32.45 9.28 10.77
CA THR A 230 32.04 10.63 10.30
C THR A 230 30.84 10.61 9.34
N ASN A 231 30.63 9.48 8.65
CA ASN A 231 29.51 9.30 7.73
C ASN A 231 28.28 8.66 8.41
N THR A 232 28.35 8.34 9.70
CA THR A 232 27.23 7.70 10.40
C THR A 232 26.08 8.67 10.57
N ASN A 233 24.93 8.33 9.99
CA ASN A 233 23.72 9.11 10.14
C ASN A 233 22.92 8.61 11.35
N LEU A 234 23.18 9.22 12.51
CA LEU A 234 22.52 8.87 13.77
C LEU A 234 21.01 9.17 13.76
N ALA A 235 20.51 10.02 12.85
CA ALA A 235 19.09 10.32 12.74
C ALA A 235 18.29 9.13 12.16
N LEU A 236 18.94 8.26 11.39
CA LEU A 236 18.30 7.09 10.78
C LEU A 236 18.32 5.84 11.67
N VAL A 237 18.95 5.91 12.86
CA VAL A 237 18.97 4.78 13.79
C VAL A 237 17.66 4.79 14.60
N PRO A 238 16.82 3.74 14.48
CA PRO A 238 15.49 3.72 15.07
C PRO A 238 15.57 3.63 16.60
N ILE A 239 14.56 4.21 17.26
CA ILE A 239 14.35 4.04 18.71
C ILE A 239 13.71 2.67 18.95
N ARG A 240 14.25 1.89 19.89
CA ARG A 240 13.74 0.56 20.28
C ARG A 240 13.64 0.40 21.79
#